data_AF-A0A1W0WJ91-F1
#
_entry.id   AF-A0A1W0WJ91-F1
#
_cell.length_a   1.000
_cell.length_b   1.000
_cell.length_c   1.000
_cell.angle_alpha   90.00
_cell.angle_beta   90.00
_cell.angle_gamma   90.00
#
_symmetry.space_group_name_H-M   'P 1'
#
loop_
_entity.id
_entity.type
_entity.pdbx_description
1 polymer ?
#
loop_
_entity_poly.entity_id
_entity_poly.type
_entity_poly.pdbx_seq_one_letter_code
_entity_poly.pdbx_strand_id
1 'polypeptide(L)'
;MAVGIFFHLSMALYVLSYFLLTQIFTNWCCRLTLAYAFWFVYDKDTSSRGGRPIQWVRRLNCFRRLAGYYPMTLEKTEELDPNAKYVFGYHPHGGSAMGSAVMFATEAVDISRIFPGLRFHLLSHSLLHVVPYVRELLAAIGVCDVGWRSIDYVLRDVGHAAVIVVGGAREALMSDFDKTFIVLKNRKGFVRMAIRHVPVYAFGETRLFKVHMQVFPWTKLNRLQRIYKWLCSYPPLIVSGVGLLQHPFRVPINAIVGKPILVVKQDDPSDDTISRIHAQYMHELEKIYEDNKARFGYFTDWCCRLTLAYAFWFHYDNETNNSGGRPNQWIRQWQCFRRFAASRSLTLEKTVDLDPGQSYIFGYHPHGAIPFGTLMFATDAVDVSRTFPGLCFHVLTLKGMHVTPLLREFVAALGMSKVTGESIDNILQQPGHVAVIVVGGVREITMSDPDKTYLFVKSRKGFVRRAIKNGAHLVPVFSFGETRVAKLHTQIFPWTKLTRFQRLFKWFFSSPPPSSFSFIKPPHRVPIHAIVGRPIFVEQNDHPSDEVVDRIHAQYIDDLERIYEDNKARFGVESSNRIIFVE
;
A
#
# COMPACT_ATOMS: atom_id res chain seq x y z
N MET A 1 -17.50 19.72 8.07
CA MET A 1 -18.65 20.65 8.20
C MET A 1 -19.81 20.32 7.26
N ALA A 2 -19.61 20.14 5.94
CA ALA A 2 -20.71 19.91 4.98
C ALA A 2 -21.53 18.62 5.18
N VAL A 3 -20.89 17.48 5.48
CA VAL A 3 -21.59 16.20 5.79
C VAL A 3 -22.41 16.29 7.07
N GLY A 4 -21.84 16.95 8.09
CA GLY A 4 -22.57 17.28 9.30
C GLY A 4 -23.84 18.06 8.97
N ILE A 5 -23.77 19.09 8.13
CA ILE A 5 -24.94 19.90 7.76
C ILE A 5 -26.04 19.05 7.08
N PHE A 6 -25.72 18.15 6.15
CA PHE A 6 -26.76 17.33 5.48
C PHE A 6 -27.38 16.28 6.42
N PHE A 7 -26.55 15.60 7.23
CA PHE A 7 -27.02 14.61 8.19
C PHE A 7 -27.76 15.26 9.38
N HIS A 8 -27.35 16.45 9.79
CA HIS A 8 -28.06 17.27 10.77
C HIS A 8 -29.31 17.91 10.17
N LEU A 9 -29.36 18.20 8.87
CA LEU A 9 -30.55 18.70 8.21
C LEU A 9 -31.63 17.62 8.19
N SER A 10 -31.31 16.38 7.79
CA SER A 10 -32.29 15.28 7.85
C SER A 10 -32.75 15.03 9.28
N MET A 11 -31.82 14.96 10.25
CA MET A 11 -32.16 14.82 11.67
C MET A 11 -33.02 15.98 12.19
N ALA A 12 -32.70 17.22 11.82
CA ALA A 12 -33.47 18.41 12.19
C ALA A 12 -34.88 18.38 11.60
N LEU A 13 -35.07 17.87 10.38
CA LEU A 13 -36.40 17.69 9.79
C LEU A 13 -37.21 16.63 10.56
N TYR A 14 -36.59 15.54 11.02
CA TYR A 14 -37.27 14.56 11.89
C TYR A 14 -37.65 15.17 13.26
N VAL A 15 -36.74 15.93 13.87
CA VAL A 15 -37.01 16.65 15.14
C VAL A 15 -38.13 17.67 14.96
N LEU A 16 -38.12 18.43 13.87
CA LEU A 16 -39.16 19.41 13.54
C LEU A 16 -40.50 18.73 13.25
N SER A 17 -40.50 17.55 12.62
CA SER A 17 -41.70 16.74 12.42
C SER A 17 -42.29 16.29 13.74
N TYR A 18 -41.46 15.82 14.66
CA TYR A 18 -41.89 15.44 16.00
C TYR A 18 -42.44 16.65 16.77
N PHE A 19 -41.76 17.80 16.71
CA PHE A 19 -42.24 19.05 17.30
C PHE A 19 -43.61 19.46 16.74
N LEU A 20 -43.80 19.39 15.41
CA LEU A 20 -45.08 19.69 14.77
C LEU A 20 -46.20 18.76 15.27
N LEU A 21 -45.93 17.46 15.40
CA LEU A 21 -46.90 16.47 15.92
C LEU A 21 -47.26 16.74 17.39
N THR A 22 -46.33 17.19 18.23
CA THR A 22 -46.63 17.52 19.63
C THR A 22 -47.36 18.86 19.77
N GLN A 23 -47.17 19.81 18.84
CA GLN A 23 -47.88 21.09 18.84
C GLN A 23 -49.39 20.98 18.51
N ILE A 24 -49.87 19.82 18.06
CA ILE A 24 -51.33 19.57 17.92
C ILE A 24 -52.02 19.67 19.29
N PHE A 25 -51.31 19.33 20.36
CA PHE A 25 -51.85 19.26 21.70
C PHE A 25 -51.61 20.53 22.54
N THR A 26 -51.04 21.60 21.95
CA THR A 26 -50.76 22.88 22.63
C THR A 26 -51.43 24.06 21.91
N ASN A 27 -51.99 25.00 22.68
CA ASN A 27 -52.91 26.04 22.16
C ASN A 27 -52.27 27.10 21.23
N TRP A 28 -50.96 27.31 21.25
CA TRP A 28 -50.32 28.45 20.57
C TRP A 28 -50.00 28.21 19.08
N CYS A 29 -49.77 26.96 18.66
CA CYS A 29 -49.38 26.62 17.28
C CYS A 29 -50.41 25.75 16.53
N CYS A 30 -51.50 25.34 17.19
CA CYS A 30 -52.48 24.39 16.66
C CYS A 30 -53.07 24.80 15.31
N ARG A 31 -53.34 26.10 15.07
CA ARG A 31 -53.89 26.58 13.78
C ARG A 31 -52.94 26.34 12.59
N LEU A 32 -51.65 26.59 12.77
CA LEU A 32 -50.63 26.36 11.73
C LEU A 32 -50.44 24.85 11.50
N THR A 33 -50.46 24.06 12.56
CA THR A 33 -50.39 22.60 12.45
C THR A 33 -51.60 22.00 11.74
N LEU A 34 -52.81 22.49 12.03
CA LEU A 34 -54.03 22.07 11.34
C LEU A 34 -54.02 22.48 9.87
N ALA A 35 -53.55 23.68 9.55
CA ALA A 35 -53.37 24.13 8.16
C ALA A 35 -52.36 23.24 7.41
N TYR A 36 -51.23 22.91 8.03
CA TYR A 36 -50.27 21.97 7.44
C TYR A 36 -50.85 20.55 7.34
N ALA A 37 -51.60 20.07 8.31
CA ALA A 37 -52.24 18.76 8.26
C ALA A 37 -53.27 18.68 7.13
N PHE A 38 -54.07 19.74 6.93
CA PHE A 38 -54.97 19.86 5.79
C PHE A 38 -54.21 19.82 4.46
N TRP A 39 -53.16 20.62 4.33
CA TRP A 39 -52.27 20.56 3.17
C TRP A 39 -51.67 19.17 2.96
N PHE A 40 -51.23 18.53 4.04
CA PHE A 40 -50.62 17.21 4.00
C PHE A 40 -51.57 16.16 3.44
N VAL A 41 -52.84 16.19 3.85
CA VAL A 41 -53.89 15.29 3.35
C VAL A 41 -54.29 15.63 1.92
N TYR A 42 -54.46 16.92 1.60
CA TYR A 42 -54.76 17.40 0.25
C TYR A 42 -53.70 16.96 -0.77
N ASP A 43 -52.44 17.05 -0.39
CA ASP A 43 -51.26 16.80 -1.22
C ASP A 43 -50.72 15.35 -1.11
N LYS A 44 -51.46 14.44 -0.50
CA LYS A 44 -50.99 13.08 -0.17
C LYS A 44 -50.47 12.28 -1.38
N ASP A 45 -51.05 12.52 -2.56
CA ASP A 45 -50.76 11.75 -3.77
C ASP A 45 -49.53 12.28 -4.53
N THR A 46 -48.96 13.42 -4.14
CA THR A 46 -47.85 14.08 -4.84
C THR A 46 -46.63 13.18 -4.99
N SER A 47 -46.31 12.38 -3.97
CA SER A 47 -45.23 11.39 -4.01
C SER A 47 -45.45 10.30 -5.07
N SER A 48 -46.68 10.07 -5.50
CA SER A 48 -47.04 9.11 -6.56
C SER A 48 -47.31 9.77 -7.92
N ARG A 49 -47.19 11.10 -8.00
CA ARG A 49 -47.51 11.90 -9.19
C ARG A 49 -46.31 12.75 -9.64
N GLY A 50 -45.11 12.16 -9.61
CA GLY A 50 -43.88 12.82 -10.10
C GLY A 50 -43.23 13.80 -9.13
N GLY A 51 -43.76 13.94 -7.90
CA GLY A 51 -43.27 14.89 -6.91
C GLY A 51 -43.55 16.34 -7.29
N ARG A 52 -42.77 17.27 -6.73
CA ARG A 52 -42.83 18.71 -7.02
C ARG A 52 -41.42 19.26 -7.22
N PRO A 53 -40.71 18.86 -8.28
CA PRO A 53 -39.32 19.27 -8.46
C PRO A 53 -39.19 20.80 -8.57
N ILE A 54 -38.51 21.40 -7.60
CA ILE A 54 -38.19 22.83 -7.54
C ILE A 54 -36.71 23.00 -7.91
N GLN A 55 -36.44 23.64 -9.05
CA GLN A 55 -35.10 23.69 -9.64
C GLN A 55 -34.06 24.36 -8.74
N TRP A 56 -34.42 25.42 -8.03
CA TRP A 56 -33.48 26.08 -7.11
C TRP A 56 -33.15 25.21 -5.88
N VAL A 57 -34.10 24.38 -5.42
CA VAL A 57 -33.86 23.41 -4.33
C VAL A 57 -32.88 22.34 -4.79
N ARG A 58 -33.09 21.78 -5.99
CA ARG A 58 -32.18 20.78 -6.60
C ARG A 58 -30.76 21.33 -6.83
N ARG A 59 -30.59 22.66 -6.90
CA ARG A 59 -29.31 23.36 -7.10
C ARG A 59 -28.68 23.92 -5.81
N LEU A 60 -29.24 23.61 -4.63
CA LEU A 60 -28.70 24.11 -3.37
C LEU A 60 -27.23 23.72 -3.19
N ASN A 61 -26.43 24.68 -2.71
CA ASN A 61 -24.99 24.51 -2.58
C ASN A 61 -24.59 23.40 -1.59
N CYS A 62 -25.47 23.04 -0.65
CA CYS A 62 -25.21 21.92 0.26
C CYS A 62 -25.03 20.59 -0.50
N PHE A 63 -25.77 20.35 -1.59
CA PHE A 63 -25.63 19.14 -2.40
C PHE A 63 -24.31 19.13 -3.17
N ARG A 64 -23.89 20.26 -3.75
CA ARG A 64 -22.57 20.38 -4.40
C ARG A 64 -21.42 20.16 -3.43
N ARG A 65 -21.51 20.71 -2.21
CA ARG A 65 -20.54 20.47 -1.14
C ARG A 65 -20.50 19.01 -0.72
N LEU A 66 -21.65 18.33 -0.71
CA LEU A 66 -21.73 16.90 -0.40
C LEU A 66 -21.09 16.05 -1.50
N ALA A 67 -21.38 16.34 -2.77
CA ALA A 67 -20.75 15.70 -3.93
C ALA A 67 -19.22 15.90 -3.93
N GLY A 68 -18.73 17.11 -3.64
CA GLY A 68 -17.30 17.37 -3.50
C GLY A 68 -16.64 16.73 -2.26
N TYR A 69 -17.41 16.45 -1.21
CA TYR A 69 -16.90 15.75 -0.03
C TYR A 69 -16.65 14.26 -0.29
N TYR A 70 -17.56 13.58 -1.00
CA TYR A 70 -17.49 12.17 -1.39
C TYR A 70 -17.06 11.96 -2.86
N PRO A 71 -16.07 12.74 -3.37
CA PRO A 71 -15.79 12.99 -4.79
C PRO A 71 -16.70 12.24 -5.77
N MET A 72 -17.92 12.77 -5.94
CA MET A 72 -18.98 12.07 -6.68
C MET A 72 -18.87 12.30 -8.18
N THR A 73 -18.90 11.23 -8.96
CA THR A 73 -18.92 11.29 -10.43
C THR A 73 -20.06 10.44 -10.99
N LEU A 74 -20.62 10.88 -12.12
CA LEU A 74 -21.63 10.18 -12.87
C LEU A 74 -21.20 10.12 -14.34
N GLU A 75 -20.98 8.92 -14.85
CA GLU A 75 -20.52 8.66 -16.21
C GLU A 75 -21.57 7.85 -16.97
N LYS A 76 -21.74 8.11 -18.27
CA LYS A 76 -22.60 7.32 -19.15
C LYS A 76 -21.75 6.62 -20.21
N THR A 77 -22.07 5.38 -20.52
CA THR A 77 -21.34 4.62 -21.55
C THR A 77 -21.81 4.95 -22.97
N GLU A 78 -23.07 5.37 -23.13
CA GLU A 78 -23.67 5.73 -24.42
C GLU A 78 -24.61 6.93 -24.26
N GLU A 79 -24.91 7.61 -25.37
CA GLU A 79 -25.93 8.65 -25.41
C GLU A 79 -27.34 8.03 -25.27
N LEU A 80 -28.21 8.69 -24.51
CA LEU A 80 -29.60 8.27 -24.32
C LEU A 80 -30.53 9.19 -25.09
N ASP A 81 -31.55 8.61 -25.73
CA ASP A 81 -32.55 9.35 -26.50
C ASP A 81 -33.46 10.15 -25.55
N PRO A 82 -33.50 11.49 -25.64
CA PRO A 82 -34.36 12.31 -24.79
C PRO A 82 -35.86 12.11 -25.06
N ASN A 83 -36.22 11.46 -26.17
CA ASN A 83 -37.61 11.14 -26.51
C ASN A 83 -38.01 9.71 -26.08
N ALA A 84 -37.18 9.05 -25.27
CA ALA A 84 -37.44 7.73 -24.73
C ALA A 84 -37.82 7.75 -23.23
N LYS A 85 -38.32 6.62 -22.77
CA LYS A 85 -38.69 6.33 -21.37
C LYS A 85 -37.74 5.29 -20.81
N TYR A 86 -37.26 5.47 -19.59
CA TYR A 86 -36.23 4.61 -19.00
C TYR A 86 -36.50 4.23 -17.55
N VAL A 87 -36.14 3.00 -17.19
CA VAL A 87 -35.97 2.56 -15.81
C VAL A 87 -34.50 2.30 -15.55
N PHE A 88 -33.92 3.04 -14.62
CA PHE A 88 -32.54 2.90 -14.19
C PHE A 88 -32.50 2.03 -12.94
N GLY A 89 -31.74 0.95 -12.95
CA GLY A 89 -31.51 0.15 -11.75
C GLY A 89 -30.16 0.48 -11.12
N TYR A 90 -30.20 1.11 -9.95
CA TYR A 90 -29.01 1.52 -9.21
C TYR A 90 -28.52 0.41 -8.28
N HIS A 91 -27.22 0.09 -8.40
CA HIS A 91 -26.54 -0.91 -7.60
C HIS A 91 -25.13 -0.43 -7.20
N PRO A 92 -24.59 -0.84 -6.05
CA PRO A 92 -25.31 -1.39 -4.91
C PRO A 92 -26.01 -0.28 -4.10
N HIS A 93 -26.97 -0.63 -3.25
CA HIS A 93 -27.60 0.29 -2.29
C HIS A 93 -26.61 0.79 -1.23
N GLY A 94 -25.68 -0.07 -0.80
CA GLY A 94 -24.83 0.19 0.36
C GLY A 94 -25.65 0.52 1.62
N GLY A 95 -25.03 1.13 2.63
CA GLY A 95 -25.73 1.46 3.89
C GLY A 95 -26.82 2.53 3.76
N SER A 96 -26.75 3.44 2.77
CA SER A 96 -27.66 4.59 2.70
C SER A 96 -28.09 5.05 1.28
N ALA A 97 -27.59 4.41 0.21
CA ALA A 97 -27.83 4.79 -1.19
C ALA A 97 -27.64 6.29 -1.48
N MET A 98 -26.62 6.88 -0.85
CA MET A 98 -26.33 8.31 -0.90
C MET A 98 -25.98 8.76 -2.31
N GLY A 99 -25.20 7.97 -3.05
CA GLY A 99 -24.86 8.28 -4.44
C GLY A 99 -26.12 8.42 -5.30
N SER A 100 -27.09 7.51 -5.14
CA SER A 100 -28.35 7.59 -5.89
C SER A 100 -29.15 8.86 -5.61
N ALA A 101 -29.25 9.26 -4.33
CA ALA A 101 -29.94 10.47 -3.92
C ALA A 101 -29.29 11.74 -4.48
N VAL A 102 -27.97 11.87 -4.29
CA VAL A 102 -27.26 13.08 -4.70
C VAL A 102 -27.17 13.18 -6.22
N MET A 103 -26.85 12.08 -6.91
CA MET A 103 -26.61 12.10 -8.36
C MET A 103 -27.91 12.21 -9.16
N PHE A 104 -28.99 11.53 -8.76
CA PHE A 104 -30.20 11.44 -9.59
C PHE A 104 -31.36 12.33 -9.13
N ALA A 105 -31.41 12.77 -7.87
CA ALA A 105 -32.45 13.71 -7.42
C ALA A 105 -32.03 15.19 -7.48
N THR A 106 -30.73 15.48 -7.56
CA THR A 106 -30.21 16.86 -7.47
C THR A 106 -29.33 17.24 -8.66
N GLU A 107 -28.96 18.52 -8.75
CA GLU A 107 -28.01 19.03 -9.76
C GLU A 107 -26.58 19.13 -9.18
N ALA A 108 -26.24 18.28 -8.20
CA ALA A 108 -24.92 18.33 -7.56
C ALA A 108 -23.76 17.89 -8.48
N VAL A 109 -24.06 16.99 -9.42
CA VAL A 109 -23.13 16.47 -10.44
C VAL A 109 -23.51 16.92 -11.85
N ASP A 110 -24.33 17.98 -11.95
CA ASP A 110 -24.85 18.52 -13.22
C ASP A 110 -25.52 17.46 -14.11
N ILE A 111 -26.40 16.62 -13.53
CA ILE A 111 -27.08 15.53 -14.25
C ILE A 111 -27.83 16.01 -15.51
N SER A 112 -28.41 17.22 -15.47
CA SER A 112 -29.09 17.81 -16.64
C SER A 112 -28.13 18.09 -17.81
N ARG A 113 -26.83 18.25 -17.55
CA ARG A 113 -25.79 18.40 -18.58
C ARG A 113 -25.32 17.04 -19.09
N ILE A 114 -25.23 16.04 -18.21
CA ILE A 114 -24.82 14.68 -18.57
C ILE A 114 -25.89 14.01 -19.43
N PHE A 115 -27.17 14.22 -19.11
CA PHE A 115 -28.32 13.66 -19.82
C PHE A 115 -29.27 14.77 -20.28
N PRO A 116 -28.92 15.51 -21.35
CA PRO A 116 -29.73 16.62 -21.82
C PRO A 116 -31.11 16.12 -22.26
N GLY A 117 -32.16 16.79 -21.80
CA GLY A 117 -33.55 16.47 -22.16
C GLY A 117 -34.23 15.37 -21.32
N LEU A 118 -33.49 14.66 -20.45
CA LEU A 118 -34.07 13.66 -19.55
C LEU A 118 -34.40 14.24 -18.17
N ARG A 119 -35.57 13.86 -17.65
CA ARG A 119 -36.06 14.20 -16.30
C ARG A 119 -36.01 12.97 -15.41
N PHE A 120 -35.16 13.04 -14.38
CA PHE A 120 -34.96 11.94 -13.45
C PHE A 120 -35.86 12.04 -12.22
N HIS A 121 -36.45 10.91 -11.85
CA HIS A 121 -37.21 10.72 -10.62
C HIS A 121 -36.64 9.54 -9.87
N LEU A 122 -35.93 9.80 -8.77
CA LEU A 122 -35.48 8.76 -7.86
C LEU A 122 -36.66 8.21 -7.07
N LEU A 123 -36.75 6.90 -6.98
CA LEU A 123 -37.80 6.21 -6.27
C LEU A 123 -37.32 5.70 -4.90
N SER A 124 -37.99 6.14 -3.84
CA SER A 124 -37.61 5.86 -2.46
C SER A 124 -38.71 5.14 -1.69
N HIS A 125 -38.37 4.69 -0.48
CA HIS A 125 -39.27 3.88 0.35
C HIS A 125 -40.48 4.69 0.84
N SER A 126 -41.68 4.10 0.77
CA SER A 126 -42.97 4.78 1.05
C SER A 126 -43.04 5.49 2.40
N LEU A 127 -42.39 4.95 3.44
CA LEU A 127 -42.31 5.60 4.76
C LEU A 127 -41.70 7.01 4.73
N LEU A 128 -40.74 7.28 3.85
CA LEU A 128 -40.13 8.61 3.77
C LEU A 128 -41.12 9.67 3.26
N HIS A 129 -42.15 9.24 2.53
CA HIS A 129 -43.17 10.09 1.93
C HIS A 129 -44.35 10.39 2.86
N VAL A 130 -44.37 9.80 4.07
CA VAL A 130 -45.40 10.07 5.09
C VAL A 130 -44.86 10.83 6.31
N VAL A 131 -43.56 11.16 6.34
CA VAL A 131 -42.95 11.97 7.40
C VAL A 131 -43.05 13.46 7.02
N PRO A 132 -43.69 14.32 7.85
CA PRO A 132 -43.74 15.77 7.63
C PRO A 132 -42.37 16.37 7.32
N TYR A 133 -42.31 17.43 6.52
CA TYR A 133 -41.08 18.13 6.08
C TYR A 133 -40.05 17.29 5.29
N VAL A 134 -39.75 16.05 5.69
CA VAL A 134 -38.97 15.07 4.89
C VAL A 134 -39.68 14.84 3.56
N ARG A 135 -41.00 14.59 3.59
CA ARG A 135 -41.84 14.51 2.38
C ARG A 135 -41.70 15.75 1.50
N GLU A 136 -41.75 16.94 2.10
CA GLU A 136 -41.66 18.21 1.34
C GLU A 136 -40.31 18.34 0.65
N LEU A 137 -39.21 18.03 1.35
CA LEU A 137 -37.88 18.06 0.77
C LEU A 137 -37.76 17.04 -0.37
N LEU A 138 -38.22 15.81 -0.17
CA LEU A 138 -38.20 14.76 -1.18
C LEU A 138 -39.01 15.15 -2.41
N ALA A 139 -40.24 15.66 -2.22
CA ALA A 139 -41.06 16.17 -3.31
C ALA A 139 -40.36 17.33 -4.03
N ALA A 140 -39.75 18.27 -3.29
CA ALA A 140 -39.03 19.42 -3.84
C ALA A 140 -37.80 19.05 -4.68
N ILE A 141 -37.15 17.92 -4.38
CA ILE A 141 -36.06 17.38 -5.21
C ILE A 141 -36.54 16.36 -6.27
N GLY A 142 -37.86 16.13 -6.38
CA GLY A 142 -38.46 15.26 -7.39
C GLY A 142 -38.42 13.76 -7.07
N VAL A 143 -38.10 13.39 -5.83
CA VAL A 143 -38.14 11.99 -5.36
C VAL A 143 -39.58 11.53 -5.22
N CYS A 144 -39.87 10.34 -5.72
CA CYS A 144 -41.19 9.71 -5.71
C CYS A 144 -41.18 8.42 -4.87
N ASP A 145 -42.37 7.97 -4.50
CA ASP A 145 -42.54 6.64 -3.88
C ASP A 145 -42.25 5.52 -4.89
N VAL A 146 -41.67 4.40 -4.46
CA VAL A 146 -41.31 3.26 -5.33
C VAL A 146 -42.49 2.39 -5.79
N GLY A 147 -43.72 2.73 -5.38
CA GLY A 147 -44.93 2.01 -5.79
C GLY A 147 -45.19 2.05 -7.29
N TRP A 148 -45.94 1.05 -7.76
CA TRP A 148 -46.24 0.87 -9.18
C TRP A 148 -46.95 2.08 -9.81
N ARG A 149 -47.83 2.75 -9.06
CA ARG A 149 -48.55 3.96 -9.50
C ARG A 149 -47.59 5.09 -9.84
N SER A 150 -46.55 5.27 -9.03
CA SER A 150 -45.53 6.29 -9.24
C SER A 150 -44.70 6.01 -10.47
N ILE A 151 -44.31 4.75 -10.69
CA ILE A 151 -43.55 4.32 -11.86
C ILE A 151 -44.37 4.54 -13.13
N ASP A 152 -45.63 4.10 -13.14
CA ASP A 152 -46.54 4.29 -14.27
C ASP A 152 -46.76 5.78 -14.58
N TYR A 153 -46.94 6.60 -13.54
CA TYR A 153 -47.08 8.05 -13.70
C TYR A 153 -45.81 8.70 -14.26
N VAL A 154 -44.64 8.39 -13.71
CA VAL A 154 -43.35 8.95 -14.17
C VAL A 154 -43.08 8.54 -15.62
N LEU A 155 -43.44 7.32 -16.01
CA LEU A 155 -43.23 6.79 -17.35
C LEU A 155 -44.42 7.05 -18.30
N ARG A 156 -45.33 7.97 -17.94
CA ARG A 156 -46.46 8.36 -18.79
C ARG A 156 -45.99 9.10 -20.04
N ASP A 157 -45.08 10.05 -19.87
CA ASP A 157 -44.57 10.92 -20.93
C ASP A 157 -43.14 10.54 -21.33
N VAL A 158 -42.74 10.91 -22.55
CA VAL A 158 -41.36 10.72 -23.03
C VAL A 158 -40.40 11.70 -22.36
N GLY A 159 -39.11 11.35 -22.30
CA GLY A 159 -38.10 12.18 -21.64
C GLY A 159 -38.07 12.05 -20.12
N HIS A 160 -38.71 11.02 -19.57
CA HIS A 160 -38.70 10.72 -18.14
C HIS A 160 -37.94 9.42 -17.84
N ALA A 161 -37.19 9.43 -16.73
CA ALA A 161 -36.40 8.32 -16.23
C ALA A 161 -36.73 8.04 -14.76
N ALA A 162 -37.19 6.82 -14.46
CA ALA A 162 -37.41 6.34 -13.10
C ALA A 162 -36.15 5.63 -12.60
N VAL A 163 -35.61 6.04 -11.45
CA VAL A 163 -34.39 5.44 -10.86
C VAL A 163 -34.76 4.61 -9.63
N ILE A 164 -34.41 3.33 -9.65
CA ILE A 164 -34.79 2.36 -8.63
C ILE A 164 -33.52 1.76 -8.01
N VAL A 165 -33.40 1.84 -6.68
CA VAL A 165 -32.35 1.10 -5.96
C VAL A 165 -32.85 -0.33 -5.70
N VAL A 166 -32.61 -1.22 -6.67
CA VAL A 166 -33.30 -2.53 -6.79
C VAL A 166 -33.08 -3.45 -5.58
N GLY A 167 -31.86 -3.44 -5.01
CA GLY A 167 -31.52 -4.27 -3.85
C GLY A 167 -32.27 -3.89 -2.57
N GLY A 168 -32.65 -2.60 -2.45
CA GLY A 168 -33.39 -2.04 -1.34
C GLY A 168 -32.81 -2.38 0.04
N ALA A 169 -33.70 -2.56 1.01
CA ALA A 169 -33.33 -2.84 2.40
C ALA A 169 -32.50 -4.11 2.59
N ARG A 170 -32.74 -5.16 1.79
CA ARG A 170 -32.01 -6.42 1.95
C ARG A 170 -30.54 -6.28 1.57
N GLU A 171 -30.26 -5.49 0.54
CA GLU A 171 -28.89 -5.21 0.12
C GLU A 171 -28.18 -4.28 1.11
N ALA A 172 -28.90 -3.29 1.66
CA ALA A 172 -28.36 -2.42 2.71
C ALA A 172 -27.94 -3.18 3.98
N LEU A 173 -28.74 -4.16 4.40
CA LEU A 173 -28.45 -5.01 5.58
C LEU A 173 -27.28 -5.97 5.36
N MET A 174 -27.04 -6.37 4.12
CA MET A 174 -25.92 -7.24 3.74
C MET A 174 -24.66 -6.45 3.37
N SER A 175 -24.73 -5.11 3.31
CA SER A 175 -23.62 -4.25 2.92
C SER A 175 -22.39 -4.54 3.77
N ASP A 176 -21.26 -4.73 3.09
CA ASP A 176 -19.98 -5.05 3.70
C ASP A 176 -18.95 -4.05 3.18
N PHE A 177 -17.97 -3.72 4.02
CA PHE A 177 -16.98 -2.71 3.70
C PHE A 177 -16.00 -3.21 2.62
N ASP A 178 -15.68 -4.50 2.63
CA ASP A 178 -14.70 -5.12 1.75
C ASP A 178 -15.37 -5.91 0.61
N LYS A 179 -16.63 -6.32 0.79
CA LYS A 179 -17.40 -7.10 -0.20
C LYS A 179 -18.64 -6.35 -0.69
N THR A 180 -18.94 -6.47 -1.97
CA THR A 180 -20.19 -5.97 -2.54
C THR A 180 -21.15 -7.13 -2.74
N PHE A 181 -22.29 -7.09 -2.06
CA PHE A 181 -23.39 -8.01 -2.26
C PHE A 181 -24.50 -7.30 -3.04
N ILE A 182 -24.96 -7.93 -4.12
CA ILE A 182 -26.09 -7.43 -4.91
C ILE A 182 -27.26 -8.41 -4.82
N VAL A 183 -28.42 -7.92 -4.39
CA VAL A 183 -29.65 -8.68 -4.21
C VAL A 183 -30.52 -8.51 -5.46
N LEU A 184 -30.19 -9.26 -6.51
CA LEU A 184 -30.84 -9.12 -7.82
C LEU A 184 -31.46 -10.41 -8.37
N LYS A 185 -30.88 -11.60 -8.14
CA LYS A 185 -31.27 -12.88 -8.78
C LYS A 185 -32.79 -13.15 -8.87
N ASN A 186 -33.53 -12.84 -7.80
CA ASN A 186 -34.98 -13.09 -7.71
C ASN A 186 -35.84 -11.82 -7.82
N ARG A 187 -35.24 -10.65 -8.11
CA ARG A 187 -35.92 -9.34 -8.16
C ARG A 187 -36.33 -8.99 -9.58
N LYS A 188 -37.25 -9.76 -10.16
CA LYS A 188 -37.71 -9.57 -11.55
C LYS A 188 -38.79 -8.48 -11.73
N GLY A 189 -39.32 -7.94 -10.63
CA GLY A 189 -40.46 -7.02 -10.65
C GLY A 189 -40.21 -5.73 -11.46
N PHE A 190 -39.03 -5.12 -11.33
CA PHE A 190 -38.71 -3.89 -12.07
C PHE A 190 -38.62 -4.12 -13.59
N VAL A 191 -38.20 -5.31 -14.01
CA VAL A 191 -38.12 -5.70 -15.43
C VAL A 191 -39.50 -5.72 -16.08
N ARG A 192 -40.54 -6.08 -15.32
CA ARG A 192 -41.94 -6.12 -15.81
C ARG A 192 -42.50 -4.72 -16.14
N MET A 193 -41.86 -3.64 -15.69
CA MET A 193 -42.49 -2.33 -15.63
C MET A 193 -42.12 -1.38 -16.78
N ALA A 194 -41.09 -1.68 -17.58
CA ALA A 194 -40.61 -0.74 -18.59
C ALA A 194 -40.05 -1.35 -19.86
N ILE A 195 -40.06 -0.51 -20.89
CA ILE A 195 -39.61 -0.76 -22.26
C ILE A 195 -38.08 -0.65 -22.37
N ARG A 196 -37.40 0.11 -21.50
CA ARG A 196 -35.94 0.25 -21.53
C ARG A 196 -35.37 0.23 -20.12
N HIS A 197 -34.49 -0.73 -19.85
CA HIS A 197 -33.80 -0.87 -18.55
C HIS A 197 -32.34 -0.46 -18.68
N VAL A 198 -31.86 0.36 -17.75
CA VAL A 198 -30.48 0.88 -17.77
C VAL A 198 -29.79 0.44 -16.47
N PRO A 199 -28.82 -0.48 -16.51
CA PRO A 199 -28.05 -0.86 -15.34
C PRO A 199 -27.12 0.29 -14.92
N VAL A 200 -27.08 0.59 -13.62
CA VAL A 200 -26.16 1.57 -13.04
C VAL A 200 -25.37 0.89 -11.92
N TYR A 201 -24.05 0.98 -12.00
CA TYR A 201 -23.14 0.49 -10.96
C TYR A 201 -22.38 1.65 -10.29
N ALA A 202 -22.43 1.73 -8.96
CA ALA A 202 -21.78 2.74 -8.15
C ALA A 202 -20.63 2.16 -7.32
N PHE A 203 -19.40 2.49 -7.71
CA PHE A 203 -18.19 2.16 -6.96
C PHE A 203 -18.07 3.03 -5.72
N GLY A 204 -17.69 2.45 -4.58
CA GLY A 204 -17.47 3.15 -3.31
C GLY A 204 -18.69 3.25 -2.38
N GLU A 205 -19.92 3.01 -2.88
CA GLU A 205 -21.15 3.16 -2.08
C GLU A 205 -21.17 2.27 -0.82
N THR A 206 -20.69 1.02 -0.90
CA THR A 206 -20.66 0.10 0.24
C THR A 206 -19.64 0.48 1.32
N ARG A 207 -18.66 1.34 0.98
CA ARG A 207 -17.58 1.78 1.88
C ARG A 207 -17.94 3.01 2.71
N LEU A 208 -19.15 3.56 2.57
CA LEU A 208 -19.60 4.72 3.35
C LEU A 208 -19.78 4.39 4.83
N PHE A 209 -20.17 3.17 5.17
CA PHE A 209 -20.41 2.72 6.54
C PHE A 209 -19.90 1.30 6.76
N LYS A 210 -19.45 1.00 7.98
CA LYS A 210 -19.29 -0.39 8.42
C LYS A 210 -20.59 -0.86 9.05
N VAL A 211 -21.33 -1.74 8.37
CA VAL A 211 -22.59 -2.29 8.88
C VAL A 211 -22.28 -3.49 9.79
N HIS A 212 -22.72 -3.43 11.05
CA HIS A 212 -22.43 -4.46 12.07
C HIS A 212 -23.55 -5.49 12.23
N MET A 213 -24.63 -5.40 11.44
CA MET A 213 -25.77 -6.31 11.56
C MET A 213 -25.48 -7.77 11.16
N GLN A 214 -24.31 -8.05 10.58
CA GLN A 214 -23.82 -9.43 10.37
C GLN A 214 -23.44 -10.15 11.69
N VAL A 215 -23.40 -9.46 12.83
CA VAL A 215 -22.86 -9.97 14.11
C VAL A 215 -23.94 -10.46 15.09
N PHE A 216 -25.24 -10.30 14.82
CA PHE A 216 -26.30 -10.79 15.72
C PHE A 216 -27.04 -12.01 15.15
N PRO A 217 -26.91 -13.20 15.77
CA PRO A 217 -27.73 -14.35 15.41
C PRO A 217 -29.22 -14.03 15.60
N TRP A 218 -30.05 -14.54 14.69
CA TRP A 218 -31.51 -14.38 14.62
C TRP A 218 -32.32 -14.97 15.80
N THR A 219 -31.73 -15.11 16.99
CA THR A 219 -32.22 -16.07 17.98
C THR A 219 -32.57 -15.52 19.36
N LYS A 220 -32.42 -14.22 19.70
CA LYS A 220 -32.83 -13.74 21.05
C LYS A 220 -33.57 -12.40 21.19
N LEU A 221 -33.63 -11.53 20.17
CA LEU A 221 -34.32 -10.22 20.23
C LEU A 221 -35.59 -10.14 19.35
N ASN A 222 -36.18 -11.29 19.02
CA ASN A 222 -37.16 -11.40 17.93
C ASN A 222 -38.49 -10.67 18.18
N ARG A 223 -38.96 -10.41 19.41
CA ARG A 223 -40.29 -9.82 19.62
C ARG A 223 -40.31 -8.30 19.40
N LEU A 224 -39.41 -7.58 20.07
CA LEU A 224 -39.27 -6.12 19.90
C LEU A 224 -38.80 -5.76 18.50
N GLN A 225 -37.89 -6.54 17.90
CA GLN A 225 -37.45 -6.33 16.52
C GLN A 225 -38.55 -6.64 15.49
N ARG A 226 -39.43 -7.63 15.73
CA ARG A 226 -40.62 -7.87 14.88
C ARG A 226 -41.64 -6.74 15.01
N ILE A 227 -41.87 -6.22 16.21
CA ILE A 227 -42.75 -5.06 16.45
C ILE A 227 -42.18 -3.80 15.78
N TYR A 228 -40.87 -3.56 15.91
CA TYR A 228 -40.20 -2.44 15.23
C TYR A 228 -40.20 -2.61 13.70
N LYS A 229 -39.96 -3.83 13.19
CA LYS A 229 -40.10 -4.13 11.75
C LYS A 229 -41.53 -3.94 11.26
N TRP A 230 -42.53 -4.27 12.08
CA TRP A 230 -43.94 -4.05 11.77
C TRP A 230 -44.32 -2.55 11.78
N LEU A 231 -43.75 -1.75 12.69
CA LEU A 231 -43.96 -0.29 12.78
C LEU A 231 -43.18 0.52 11.74
N CYS A 232 -41.90 0.18 11.51
CA CYS A 232 -40.95 1.00 10.75
C CYS A 232 -40.51 0.38 9.41
N SER A 233 -41.03 -0.81 9.05
CA SER A 233 -40.72 -1.57 7.81
C SER A 233 -39.23 -1.84 7.51
N TYR A 234 -38.31 -1.39 8.39
CA TYR A 234 -36.88 -1.40 8.19
C TYR A 234 -36.16 -1.69 9.53
N PRO A 235 -35.22 -2.65 9.62
CA PRO A 235 -34.45 -2.87 10.83
C PRO A 235 -33.49 -1.70 11.09
N PRO A 236 -33.24 -1.30 12.35
CA PRO A 236 -32.29 -0.23 12.62
C PRO A 236 -30.89 -0.68 12.20
N LEU A 237 -30.29 0.01 11.23
CA LEU A 237 -28.92 -0.25 10.81
C LEU A 237 -27.95 0.19 11.91
N ILE A 238 -27.26 -0.77 12.50
CA ILE A 238 -26.12 -0.47 13.38
C ILE A 238 -24.90 -0.28 12.48
N VAL A 239 -24.47 0.98 12.37
CA VAL A 239 -23.32 1.38 11.54
C VAL A 239 -22.22 2.01 12.38
N SER A 240 -20.98 1.75 12.01
CA SER A 240 -19.83 2.54 12.45
C SER A 240 -19.34 3.45 11.33
N GLY A 241 -19.03 4.67 11.71
CA GLY A 241 -18.48 5.73 10.87
C GLY A 241 -17.33 6.46 11.58
N VAL A 242 -17.18 7.75 11.27
CA VAL A 242 -16.14 8.63 11.82
C VAL A 242 -16.69 9.42 13.00
N GLY A 243 -15.95 9.38 14.12
CA GLY A 243 -16.21 10.18 15.32
C GLY A 243 -17.41 9.70 16.15
N LEU A 244 -17.73 10.46 17.22
CA LEU A 244 -18.77 10.12 18.18
C LEU A 244 -20.17 10.01 17.54
N LEU A 245 -20.42 10.81 16.49
CA LEU A 245 -21.69 10.86 15.75
C LEU A 245 -21.77 9.86 14.58
N GLN A 246 -20.76 8.99 14.41
CA GLN A 246 -20.74 7.92 13.41
C GLN A 246 -20.99 8.40 11.96
N HIS A 247 -20.32 9.49 11.53
CA HIS A 247 -20.49 10.04 10.18
C HIS A 247 -19.95 9.09 9.08
N PRO A 248 -20.54 9.04 7.87
CA PRO A 248 -20.03 8.17 6.81
C PRO A 248 -18.57 8.46 6.43
N PHE A 249 -17.79 7.40 6.16
CA PHE A 249 -16.39 7.49 5.76
C PHE A 249 -16.23 8.25 4.45
N ARG A 250 -15.23 9.13 4.37
CA ARG A 250 -14.93 9.89 3.16
C ARG A 250 -14.32 8.99 2.08
N VAL A 251 -15.17 8.46 1.22
CA VAL A 251 -14.80 7.65 0.05
C VAL A 251 -15.36 8.27 -1.23
N PRO A 252 -14.65 8.18 -2.37
CA PRO A 252 -15.19 8.59 -3.66
C PRO A 252 -16.35 7.68 -4.06
N ILE A 253 -17.42 8.25 -4.61
CA ILE A 253 -18.55 7.49 -5.17
C ILE A 253 -18.62 7.74 -6.67
N ASN A 254 -18.40 6.71 -7.49
CA ASN A 254 -18.39 6.85 -8.94
C ASN A 254 -19.45 5.94 -9.55
N ALA A 255 -20.50 6.53 -10.12
CA ALA A 255 -21.59 5.79 -10.76
C ALA A 255 -21.40 5.74 -12.28
N ILE A 256 -21.45 4.53 -12.84
CA ILE A 256 -21.44 4.28 -14.27
C ILE A 256 -22.83 3.84 -14.70
N VAL A 257 -23.40 4.59 -15.64
CA VAL A 257 -24.65 4.30 -16.31
C VAL A 257 -24.34 3.51 -17.57
N GLY A 258 -24.81 2.26 -17.62
CA GLY A 258 -24.60 1.35 -18.72
C GLY A 258 -25.51 1.57 -19.93
N LYS A 259 -25.43 0.62 -20.86
CA LYS A 259 -26.22 0.60 -22.09
C LYS A 259 -27.70 0.31 -21.82
N PRO A 260 -28.65 1.00 -22.50
CA PRO A 260 -30.07 0.67 -22.40
C PRO A 260 -30.37 -0.70 -23.02
N ILE A 261 -31.02 -1.56 -22.24
CA ILE A 261 -31.55 -2.84 -22.68
C ILE A 261 -32.96 -2.60 -23.20
N LEU A 262 -33.14 -2.78 -24.51
CA LEU A 262 -34.42 -2.60 -25.18
C LEU A 262 -35.33 -3.81 -24.92
N VAL A 263 -36.55 -3.53 -24.48
CA VAL A 263 -37.60 -4.50 -24.23
C VAL A 263 -38.79 -4.13 -25.11
N VAL A 264 -39.32 -5.08 -25.86
CA VAL A 264 -40.60 -4.90 -26.56
C VAL A 264 -41.71 -4.90 -25.52
N LYS A 265 -42.49 -3.81 -25.42
CA LYS A 265 -43.63 -3.75 -24.48
C LYS A 265 -44.64 -4.84 -24.84
N GLN A 266 -44.99 -5.66 -23.87
CA GLN A 266 -46.07 -6.64 -23.94
C GLN A 266 -46.94 -6.44 -22.70
N ASP A 267 -48.26 -6.52 -22.85
CA ASP A 267 -49.19 -6.28 -21.73
C ASP A 267 -49.14 -7.42 -20.69
N ASP A 268 -48.83 -8.65 -21.11
CA ASP A 268 -48.59 -9.80 -20.24
C ASP A 268 -47.37 -10.61 -20.72
N PRO A 269 -46.14 -10.18 -20.39
CA PRO A 269 -44.93 -10.85 -20.84
C PRO A 269 -44.76 -12.20 -20.12
N SER A 270 -44.41 -13.24 -20.88
CA SER A 270 -44.13 -14.56 -20.30
C SER A 270 -42.99 -14.52 -19.29
N ASP A 271 -43.04 -15.39 -18.27
CA ASP A 271 -41.97 -15.49 -17.26
C ASP A 271 -40.61 -15.86 -17.89
N ASP A 272 -40.59 -16.57 -19.01
CA ASP A 272 -39.38 -16.85 -19.79
C ASP A 272 -38.77 -15.56 -20.37
N THR A 273 -39.61 -14.71 -20.99
CA THR A 273 -39.20 -13.42 -21.55
C THR A 273 -38.62 -12.51 -20.46
N ILE A 274 -39.29 -12.43 -19.31
CA ILE A 274 -38.82 -11.66 -18.15
C ILE A 274 -37.48 -12.22 -17.65
N SER A 275 -37.34 -13.55 -17.59
CA SER A 275 -36.11 -14.21 -17.12
C SER A 275 -34.94 -13.94 -18.06
N ARG A 276 -35.16 -13.97 -19.37
CA ARG A 276 -34.14 -13.65 -20.38
C ARG A 276 -33.67 -12.20 -20.28
N ILE A 277 -34.60 -11.24 -20.21
CA ILE A 277 -34.26 -9.82 -20.06
C ILE A 277 -33.52 -9.57 -18.74
N HIS A 278 -33.99 -10.19 -17.64
CA HIS A 278 -33.33 -10.09 -16.35
C HIS A 278 -31.92 -10.69 -16.36
N ALA A 279 -31.70 -11.81 -17.05
CA ALA A 279 -30.37 -12.40 -17.24
C ALA A 279 -29.45 -11.45 -18.04
N GLN A 280 -29.96 -10.84 -19.10
CA GLN A 280 -29.24 -9.83 -19.86
C GLN A 280 -28.89 -8.61 -18.99
N TYR A 281 -29.83 -8.13 -18.17
CA TYR A 281 -29.59 -7.04 -17.22
C TYR A 281 -28.49 -7.37 -16.20
N MET A 282 -28.51 -8.57 -15.63
CA MET A 282 -27.44 -9.03 -14.73
C MET A 282 -26.09 -9.09 -15.44
N HIS A 283 -26.06 -9.59 -16.67
CA HIS A 283 -24.83 -9.68 -17.46
C HIS A 283 -24.25 -8.29 -17.76
N GLU A 284 -25.06 -7.33 -18.20
CA GLU A 284 -24.60 -5.96 -18.45
C GLU A 284 -24.13 -5.26 -17.17
N LEU A 285 -24.80 -5.49 -16.04
CA LEU A 285 -24.37 -4.96 -14.74
C LEU A 285 -23.01 -5.53 -14.30
N GLU A 286 -22.82 -6.85 -14.46
CA GLU A 286 -21.55 -7.52 -14.17
C GLU A 286 -20.43 -7.02 -15.08
N LYS A 287 -20.73 -6.82 -16.37
CA LYS A 287 -19.79 -6.25 -17.33
C LYS A 287 -19.33 -4.85 -16.94
N ILE A 288 -20.25 -3.95 -16.55
CA ILE A 288 -19.89 -2.61 -16.05
C ILE A 288 -18.92 -2.71 -14.87
N TYR A 289 -19.17 -3.65 -13.95
CA TYR A 289 -18.28 -3.88 -12.82
C TYR A 289 -16.90 -4.34 -13.28
N GLU A 290 -16.82 -5.42 -14.06
CA GLU A 290 -15.58 -6.03 -14.52
C GLU A 290 -14.71 -5.06 -15.33
N ASP A 291 -15.31 -4.30 -16.24
CA ASP A 291 -14.61 -3.35 -17.11
C ASP A 291 -14.01 -2.17 -16.30
N ASN A 292 -14.53 -1.87 -15.11
CA ASN A 292 -14.17 -0.67 -14.36
C ASN A 292 -13.58 -0.94 -12.96
N LYS A 293 -13.63 -2.17 -12.44
CA LYS A 293 -13.17 -2.49 -11.07
C LYS A 293 -11.70 -2.11 -10.84
N ALA A 294 -10.83 -2.34 -11.82
CA ALA A 294 -9.42 -1.97 -11.73
C ALA A 294 -9.22 -0.46 -11.63
N ARG A 295 -9.99 0.32 -12.41
CA ARG A 295 -9.96 1.79 -12.42
C ARG A 295 -10.26 2.39 -11.05
N PHE A 296 -11.10 1.72 -10.27
CA PHE A 296 -11.52 2.17 -8.94
C PHE A 296 -10.85 1.43 -7.78
N GLY A 297 -9.71 0.78 -8.02
CA GLY A 297 -8.88 0.17 -6.98
C GLY A 297 -9.43 -1.15 -6.42
N TYR A 298 -10.32 -1.81 -7.15
CA TYR A 298 -10.71 -3.20 -6.91
C TYR A 298 -9.77 -4.09 -7.73
N PHE A 299 -8.52 -4.20 -7.28
CA PHE A 299 -7.48 -4.98 -7.97
C PHE A 299 -7.78 -6.49 -7.94
N THR A 300 -7.47 -7.14 -9.06
CA THR A 300 -7.41 -8.59 -9.24
C THR A 300 -6.01 -9.14 -8.93
N ASP A 301 -5.98 -10.41 -8.54
CA ASP A 301 -4.91 -11.41 -8.22
C ASP A 301 -3.46 -11.28 -8.80
N TRP A 302 -3.14 -10.31 -9.67
CA TRP A 302 -1.82 -10.24 -10.35
C TRP A 302 -0.66 -9.95 -9.38
N CYS A 303 -0.85 -9.06 -8.40
CA CYS A 303 0.15 -8.78 -7.36
C CYS A 303 0.45 -10.05 -6.55
N CYS A 304 -0.56 -10.87 -6.28
CA CYS A 304 -0.39 -12.15 -5.58
C CYS A 304 0.46 -13.10 -6.43
N ARG A 305 0.18 -13.21 -7.73
CA ARG A 305 0.96 -14.06 -8.64
C ARG A 305 2.41 -13.62 -8.77
N LEU A 306 2.69 -12.32 -8.89
CA LEU A 306 4.06 -11.82 -8.90
C LEU A 306 4.78 -12.05 -7.57
N THR A 307 4.08 -11.87 -6.44
CA THR A 307 4.65 -12.14 -5.13
C THR A 307 4.99 -13.63 -4.97
N LEU A 308 4.12 -14.52 -5.43
CA LEU A 308 4.36 -15.96 -5.41
C LEU A 308 5.51 -16.37 -6.34
N ALA A 309 5.56 -15.81 -7.55
CA ALA A 309 6.66 -16.05 -8.49
C ALA A 309 8.00 -15.57 -7.93
N TYR A 310 8.03 -14.37 -7.34
CA TYR A 310 9.23 -13.86 -6.68
C TYR A 310 9.61 -14.68 -5.44
N ALA A 311 8.64 -15.14 -4.64
CA ALA A 311 8.92 -16.00 -3.49
C ALA A 311 9.52 -17.35 -3.91
N PHE A 312 9.01 -17.94 -5.01
CA PHE A 312 9.57 -19.14 -5.60
C PHE A 312 11.01 -18.92 -6.08
N TRP A 313 11.25 -17.87 -6.87
CA TRP A 313 12.60 -17.46 -7.29
C TRP A 313 13.52 -17.24 -6.08
N PHE A 314 13.02 -16.56 -5.07
CA PHE A 314 13.78 -16.25 -3.86
C PHE A 314 14.23 -17.52 -3.15
N HIS A 315 13.36 -18.53 -3.05
CA HIS A 315 13.70 -19.80 -2.43
C HIS A 315 14.64 -20.65 -3.29
N TYR A 316 14.36 -20.77 -4.60
CA TYR A 316 15.17 -21.53 -5.55
C TYR A 316 16.62 -21.04 -5.59
N ASP A 317 16.81 -19.73 -5.49
CA ASP A 317 18.08 -19.04 -5.67
C ASP A 317 18.85 -18.75 -4.37
N ASN A 318 18.57 -19.47 -3.29
CA ASN A 318 19.11 -19.15 -1.97
C ASN A 318 20.66 -19.32 -1.87
N GLU A 319 21.22 -20.23 -2.65
CA GLU A 319 22.65 -20.58 -2.60
C GLU A 319 23.56 -19.64 -3.38
N THR A 320 23.03 -18.88 -4.34
CA THR A 320 23.83 -17.96 -5.16
C THR A 320 24.62 -16.94 -4.33
N ASN A 321 24.07 -16.51 -3.19
CA ASN A 321 24.74 -15.60 -2.27
C ASN A 321 25.83 -16.25 -1.41
N ASN A 322 26.00 -17.58 -1.49
CA ASN A 322 27.10 -18.33 -0.88
C ASN A 322 28.22 -18.64 -1.90
N SER A 323 28.11 -18.20 -3.16
CA SER A 323 29.04 -18.61 -4.23
C SER A 323 29.45 -17.45 -5.13
N GLY A 324 29.58 -16.24 -4.58
CA GLY A 324 30.04 -15.06 -5.32
C GLY A 324 28.93 -14.22 -5.94
N GLY A 325 27.65 -14.53 -5.71
CA GLY A 325 26.52 -13.78 -6.26
C GLY A 325 26.31 -14.00 -7.76
N ARG A 326 25.69 -13.01 -8.43
CA ARG A 326 25.56 -12.91 -9.89
C ARG A 326 26.18 -11.60 -10.38
N PRO A 327 27.51 -11.46 -10.41
CA PRO A 327 28.15 -10.22 -10.80
C PRO A 327 27.62 -9.73 -12.16
N ASN A 328 27.04 -8.54 -12.18
CA ASN A 328 26.54 -7.88 -13.39
C ASN A 328 27.40 -6.64 -13.65
N GLN A 329 28.21 -6.70 -14.71
CA GLN A 329 29.17 -5.65 -15.03
C GLN A 329 28.50 -4.29 -15.26
N TRP A 330 27.32 -4.28 -15.88
CA TRP A 330 26.57 -3.04 -16.10
C TRP A 330 26.17 -2.38 -14.78
N ILE A 331 25.70 -3.15 -13.79
CA ILE A 331 25.35 -2.65 -12.45
C ILE A 331 26.61 -2.17 -11.72
N ARG A 332 27.69 -2.95 -11.74
CA ARG A 332 28.96 -2.58 -11.09
C ARG A 332 29.57 -1.30 -11.65
N GLN A 333 29.25 -0.92 -12.89
CA GLN A 333 29.71 0.29 -13.57
C GLN A 333 28.72 1.46 -13.52
N TRP A 334 27.64 1.36 -12.74
CA TRP A 334 26.66 2.44 -12.63
C TRP A 334 27.31 3.78 -12.21
N GLN A 335 26.88 4.86 -12.87
CA GLN A 335 27.41 6.22 -12.67
C GLN A 335 27.26 6.74 -11.24
N CYS A 336 26.28 6.24 -10.47
CA CYS A 336 26.13 6.61 -9.08
C CYS A 336 27.33 6.19 -8.23
N PHE A 337 27.97 5.05 -8.53
CA PHE A 337 29.17 4.60 -7.83
C PHE A 337 30.38 5.47 -8.15
N ARG A 338 30.56 5.86 -9.41
CA ARG A 338 31.62 6.82 -9.81
C ARG A 338 31.43 8.19 -9.16
N ARG A 339 30.19 8.69 -9.09
CA ARG A 339 29.86 9.93 -8.36
C ARG A 339 30.11 9.80 -6.87
N PHE A 340 29.76 8.65 -6.28
CA PHE A 340 30.04 8.36 -4.88
C PHE A 340 31.54 8.39 -4.60
N ALA A 341 32.33 7.70 -5.43
CA ALA A 341 33.79 7.65 -5.34
C ALA A 341 34.41 9.05 -5.47
N ALA A 342 34.01 9.83 -6.48
CA ALA A 342 34.48 11.19 -6.68
C ALA A 342 34.14 12.11 -5.50
N SER A 343 32.94 11.99 -4.91
CA SER A 343 32.50 12.85 -3.79
C SER A 343 33.29 12.65 -2.49
N ARG A 344 34.06 11.56 -2.39
CA ARG A 344 34.85 11.14 -1.23
C ARG A 344 36.29 10.82 -1.62
N SER A 345 36.74 11.26 -2.80
CA SER A 345 38.10 11.02 -3.31
C SER A 345 38.59 9.59 -3.05
N LEU A 346 37.76 8.58 -3.37
CA LEU A 346 38.13 7.17 -3.17
C LEU A 346 39.34 6.83 -4.04
N THR A 347 40.40 6.28 -3.44
CA THR A 347 41.56 5.77 -4.18
C THR A 347 41.92 4.37 -3.71
N LEU A 348 42.37 3.56 -4.67
CA LEU A 348 42.88 2.22 -4.44
C LEU A 348 44.33 2.15 -4.92
N GLU A 349 45.26 1.92 -4.00
CA GLU A 349 46.69 1.82 -4.29
C GLU A 349 47.12 0.35 -4.23
N LYS A 350 47.67 -0.14 -5.34
CA LYS A 350 48.25 -1.47 -5.46
C LYS A 350 49.76 -1.38 -5.24
N THR A 351 50.28 -2.12 -4.26
CA THR A 351 51.73 -2.14 -3.98
C THR A 351 52.52 -3.15 -4.82
N VAL A 352 51.86 -4.20 -5.32
CA VAL A 352 52.47 -5.25 -6.14
C VAL A 352 51.44 -5.87 -7.08
N ASP A 353 51.88 -6.34 -8.25
CA ASP A 353 51.04 -7.15 -9.14
C ASP A 353 50.68 -8.48 -8.48
N LEU A 354 49.43 -8.89 -8.64
CA LEU A 354 48.91 -10.17 -8.17
C LEU A 354 48.67 -11.08 -9.37
N ASP A 355 48.98 -12.36 -9.20
CA ASP A 355 48.83 -13.37 -10.25
C ASP A 355 47.34 -13.75 -10.40
N PRO A 356 46.72 -13.51 -11.58
CA PRO A 356 45.33 -13.90 -11.82
C PRO A 356 45.10 -15.42 -11.82
N GLY A 357 46.16 -16.24 -11.87
CA GLY A 357 46.09 -17.69 -11.71
C GLY A 357 45.92 -18.15 -10.26
N GLN A 358 46.03 -17.25 -9.28
CA GLN A 358 45.95 -17.57 -7.85
C GLN A 358 44.68 -16.97 -7.20
N SER A 359 44.26 -17.58 -6.10
CA SER A 359 43.14 -17.08 -5.29
C SER A 359 43.67 -16.31 -4.08
N TYR A 360 42.92 -15.29 -3.64
CA TYR A 360 43.37 -14.43 -2.55
C TYR A 360 42.26 -14.18 -1.52
N ILE A 361 42.65 -13.99 -0.26
CA ILE A 361 41.79 -13.40 0.76
C ILE A 361 42.34 -12.02 1.11
N PHE A 362 41.56 -10.99 0.82
CA PHE A 362 41.87 -9.61 1.19
C PHE A 362 41.26 -9.34 2.57
N GLY A 363 42.10 -9.17 3.57
CA GLY A 363 41.64 -8.73 4.89
C GLY A 363 41.64 -7.21 4.95
N TYR A 364 40.46 -6.61 4.96
CA TYR A 364 40.23 -5.17 4.93
C TYR A 364 40.09 -4.59 6.34
N HIS A 365 40.84 -3.52 6.61
CA HIS A 365 40.90 -2.83 7.90
C HIS A 365 40.97 -1.31 7.72
N PRO A 366 40.48 -0.49 8.67
CA PRO A 366 39.56 -0.84 9.76
C PRO A 366 38.10 -0.95 9.28
N HIS A 367 37.25 -1.60 10.06
CA HIS A 367 35.80 -1.58 9.89
C HIS A 367 35.23 -0.26 10.41
N GLY A 368 35.17 0.75 9.53
CA GLY A 368 34.42 1.98 9.80
C GLY A 368 32.93 1.71 10.08
N ALA A 369 32.20 2.73 10.56
CA ALA A 369 30.75 2.66 10.80
C ALA A 369 29.97 2.04 9.63
N ILE A 370 30.34 2.45 8.42
CA ILE A 370 29.99 1.80 7.15
C ILE A 370 31.32 1.72 6.40
N PRO A 371 31.86 0.52 6.10
CA PRO A 371 33.16 0.37 5.45
C PRO A 371 33.04 0.70 3.96
N PHE A 372 32.88 1.98 3.62
CA PHE A 372 32.54 2.41 2.26
C PHE A 372 33.63 2.08 1.25
N GLY A 373 34.90 2.00 1.65
CA GLY A 373 35.99 1.65 0.76
C GLY A 373 35.91 0.19 0.29
N THR A 374 35.17 -0.69 0.97
CA THR A 374 34.89 -2.05 0.42
C THR A 374 34.07 -2.02 -0.86
N LEU A 375 33.29 -0.95 -1.10
CA LEU A 375 32.57 -0.76 -2.36
C LEU A 375 33.52 -0.65 -3.56
N MET A 376 34.78 -0.25 -3.36
CA MET A 376 35.79 -0.22 -4.42
C MET A 376 36.07 -1.61 -5.00
N PHE A 377 35.88 -2.67 -4.23
CA PHE A 377 36.05 -4.05 -4.70
C PHE A 377 34.75 -4.63 -5.28
N ALA A 378 33.60 -4.27 -4.70
CA ALA A 378 32.30 -4.74 -5.20
C ALA A 378 31.86 -4.05 -6.50
N THR A 379 32.34 -2.84 -6.76
CA THR A 379 31.97 -2.01 -7.91
C THR A 379 33.20 -1.62 -8.72
N ASP A 380 33.01 -1.09 -9.91
CA ASP A 380 34.11 -0.58 -10.75
C ASP A 380 34.25 0.95 -10.61
N ALA A 381 33.92 1.48 -9.41
CA ALA A 381 33.86 2.92 -9.15
C ALA A 381 35.22 3.62 -9.27
N VAL A 382 36.30 2.89 -8.97
CA VAL A 382 37.70 3.34 -9.02
C VAL A 382 38.52 2.51 -10.01
N ASP A 383 37.85 1.91 -11.01
CA ASP A 383 38.45 1.06 -12.04
C ASP A 383 39.28 -0.11 -11.46
N VAL A 384 38.77 -0.77 -10.41
CA VAL A 384 39.44 -1.90 -9.75
C VAL A 384 39.79 -3.03 -10.72
N SER A 385 38.94 -3.23 -11.74
CA SER A 385 39.16 -4.20 -12.81
C SER A 385 40.38 -3.90 -13.68
N ARG A 386 40.80 -2.62 -13.78
CA ARG A 386 42.03 -2.20 -14.45
C ARG A 386 43.24 -2.28 -13.51
N THR A 387 43.06 -1.95 -12.23
CA THR A 387 44.12 -2.02 -11.23
C THR A 387 44.58 -3.46 -10.99
N PHE A 388 43.63 -4.40 -11.00
CA PHE A 388 43.86 -5.84 -10.81
C PHE A 388 43.23 -6.65 -11.96
N PRO A 389 43.88 -6.67 -13.14
CA PRO A 389 43.34 -7.35 -14.31
C PRO A 389 43.26 -8.86 -14.06
N GLY A 390 42.13 -9.47 -14.43
CA GLY A 390 41.90 -10.91 -14.28
C GLY A 390 41.39 -11.35 -12.90
N LEU A 391 41.35 -10.46 -11.89
CA LEU A 391 40.83 -10.79 -10.57
C LEU A 391 39.32 -10.53 -10.43
N CYS A 392 38.61 -11.48 -9.83
CA CYS A 392 37.18 -11.41 -9.53
C CYS A 392 36.95 -11.19 -8.03
N PHE A 393 36.62 -9.95 -7.66
CA PHE A 393 36.41 -9.57 -6.26
C PHE A 393 34.99 -9.88 -5.77
N HIS A 394 34.92 -10.50 -4.59
CA HIS A 394 33.69 -10.81 -3.88
C HIS A 394 33.76 -10.26 -2.46
N VAL A 395 32.98 -9.20 -2.20
CA VAL A 395 32.91 -8.60 -0.86
C VAL A 395 31.97 -9.40 0.02
N LEU A 396 32.47 -9.82 1.18
CA LEU A 396 31.72 -10.64 2.12
C LEU A 396 30.98 -9.76 3.13
N THR A 397 29.65 -9.82 3.10
CA THR A 397 28.76 -8.92 3.86
C THR A 397 27.81 -9.67 4.80
N LEU A 398 27.09 -8.91 5.62
CA LEU A 398 26.20 -9.42 6.65
C LEU A 398 24.98 -10.17 6.09
N LYS A 399 24.53 -11.20 6.82
CA LYS A 399 23.42 -12.09 6.42
C LYS A 399 22.14 -11.33 6.03
N GLY A 400 21.79 -10.27 6.76
CA GLY A 400 20.60 -9.45 6.50
C GLY A 400 20.48 -8.95 5.05
N MET A 401 21.59 -8.55 4.42
CA MET A 401 21.58 -8.07 3.03
C MET A 401 21.15 -9.17 2.04
N HIS A 402 21.51 -10.42 2.32
CA HIS A 402 21.24 -11.56 1.45
C HIS A 402 19.89 -12.26 1.69
N VAL A 403 19.16 -11.88 2.75
CA VAL A 403 17.82 -12.42 3.06
C VAL A 403 16.71 -11.38 2.91
N THR A 404 17.05 -10.17 2.48
CA THR A 404 16.09 -9.08 2.26
C THR A 404 15.64 -9.04 0.81
N PRO A 405 14.34 -9.16 0.51
CA PRO A 405 13.82 -9.02 -0.84
C PRO A 405 14.32 -7.76 -1.54
N LEU A 406 14.61 -7.85 -2.85
CA LEU A 406 15.15 -6.80 -3.72
C LEU A 406 16.60 -6.36 -3.38
N LEU A 407 16.90 -6.09 -2.10
CA LEU A 407 18.26 -5.80 -1.65
C LEU A 407 19.19 -6.98 -1.94
N ARG A 408 18.71 -8.21 -1.74
CA ARG A 408 19.42 -9.44 -2.10
C ARG A 408 19.85 -9.45 -3.56
N GLU A 409 18.93 -9.09 -4.48
CA GLU A 409 19.23 -9.08 -5.91
C GLU A 409 20.28 -8.04 -6.24
N PHE A 410 20.20 -6.88 -5.60
CA PHE A 410 21.17 -5.82 -5.78
C PHE A 410 22.56 -6.22 -5.29
N VAL A 411 22.70 -6.79 -4.09
CA VAL A 411 24.01 -7.22 -3.59
C VAL A 411 24.56 -8.43 -4.34
N ALA A 412 23.69 -9.36 -4.76
CA ALA A 412 24.08 -10.46 -5.64
C ALA A 412 24.59 -9.93 -6.99
N ALA A 413 23.93 -8.92 -7.56
CA ALA A 413 24.35 -8.26 -8.79
C ALA A 413 25.72 -7.57 -8.68
N LEU A 414 26.11 -7.15 -7.47
CA LEU A 414 27.44 -6.61 -7.19
C LEU A 414 28.51 -7.69 -6.94
N GLY A 415 28.13 -8.96 -6.99
CA GLY A 415 29.04 -10.08 -6.71
C GLY A 415 29.36 -10.26 -5.22
N MET A 416 28.58 -9.65 -4.33
CA MET A 416 28.76 -9.78 -2.89
C MET A 416 28.26 -11.13 -2.39
N SER A 417 28.83 -11.63 -1.30
CA SER A 417 28.45 -12.92 -0.70
C SER A 417 28.32 -12.85 0.81
N LYS A 418 27.65 -13.84 1.41
CA LYS A 418 27.48 -13.93 2.87
C LYS A 418 28.86 -14.14 3.51
N VAL A 419 29.13 -13.46 4.62
CA VAL A 419 30.36 -13.70 5.41
C VAL A 419 30.27 -15.02 6.20
N THR A 420 30.41 -16.15 5.50
CA THR A 420 30.46 -17.51 6.07
C THR A 420 31.69 -18.26 5.58
N GLY A 421 32.14 -19.25 6.36
CA GLY A 421 33.26 -20.11 5.95
C GLY A 421 32.98 -20.89 4.66
N GLU A 422 31.72 -21.30 4.46
CA GLU A 422 31.24 -21.94 3.23
C GLU A 422 31.37 -21.00 2.03
N SER A 423 30.97 -19.73 2.17
CA SER A 423 31.07 -18.78 1.06
C SER A 423 32.53 -18.51 0.68
N ILE A 424 33.41 -18.43 1.68
CA ILE A 424 34.85 -18.27 1.45
C ILE A 424 35.39 -19.49 0.68
N ASP A 425 35.09 -20.72 1.15
CA ASP A 425 35.53 -21.93 0.46
C ASP A 425 35.00 -21.98 -0.99
N ASN A 426 33.71 -21.71 -1.21
CA ASN A 426 33.09 -21.74 -2.55
C ASN A 426 33.69 -20.71 -3.51
N ILE A 427 33.99 -19.49 -3.03
CA ILE A 427 34.61 -18.44 -3.84
C ILE A 427 36.03 -18.83 -4.24
N LEU A 428 36.80 -19.42 -3.31
CA LEU A 428 38.22 -19.69 -3.51
C LEU A 428 38.51 -20.94 -4.34
N GLN A 429 37.49 -21.75 -4.67
CA GLN A 429 37.62 -22.92 -5.55
C GLN A 429 38.03 -22.56 -6.98
N GLN A 430 37.81 -21.32 -7.41
CA GLN A 430 38.14 -20.86 -8.76
C GLN A 430 39.36 -19.94 -8.72
N PRO A 431 40.39 -20.18 -9.55
CA PRO A 431 41.56 -19.31 -9.62
C PRO A 431 41.18 -17.91 -10.07
N GLY A 432 41.89 -16.90 -9.55
CA GLY A 432 41.61 -15.48 -9.84
C GLY A 432 40.47 -14.90 -9.01
N HIS A 433 39.81 -15.68 -8.14
CA HIS A 433 38.78 -15.15 -7.25
C HIS A 433 39.37 -14.61 -5.95
N VAL A 434 38.84 -13.47 -5.50
CA VAL A 434 39.29 -12.76 -4.32
C VAL A 434 38.15 -12.60 -3.32
N ALA A 435 38.29 -13.19 -2.14
CA ALA A 435 37.37 -13.00 -1.03
C ALA A 435 37.81 -11.77 -0.20
N VAL A 436 37.00 -10.70 -0.20
CA VAL A 436 37.28 -9.49 0.58
C VAL A 436 36.51 -9.54 1.90
N ILE A 437 37.23 -9.60 3.02
CA ILE A 437 36.68 -9.76 4.38
C ILE A 437 37.04 -8.54 5.20
N VAL A 438 36.05 -7.89 5.81
CA VAL A 438 36.30 -6.88 6.85
C VAL A 438 36.47 -7.59 8.20
N VAL A 439 37.72 -7.82 8.60
CA VAL A 439 38.07 -8.79 9.65
C VAL A 439 37.55 -8.39 11.03
N GLY A 440 37.62 -7.10 11.37
CA GLY A 440 37.19 -6.57 12.66
C GLY A 440 35.70 -6.72 12.97
N GLY A 441 34.87 -6.72 11.92
CA GLY A 441 33.41 -6.79 12.03
C GLY A 441 32.81 -5.73 12.96
N VAL A 442 31.72 -6.11 13.65
CA VAL A 442 30.94 -5.21 14.51
C VAL A 442 31.71 -4.66 15.71
N ARG A 443 32.78 -5.32 16.19
CA ARG A 443 33.55 -4.84 17.36
C ARG A 443 34.33 -3.56 17.05
N GLU A 444 34.90 -3.47 15.85
CA GLU A 444 35.59 -2.26 15.39
C GLU A 444 34.62 -1.09 15.18
N ILE A 445 33.39 -1.35 14.72
CA ILE A 445 32.33 -0.33 14.62
C ILE A 445 32.07 0.34 15.97
N THR A 446 31.98 -0.45 17.06
CA THR A 446 31.63 0.06 18.39
C THR A 446 32.74 0.87 19.06
N MET A 447 33.99 0.69 18.61
CA MET A 447 35.17 1.40 19.12
C MET A 447 35.72 2.40 18.09
N SER A 448 34.93 2.75 17.07
CA SER A 448 35.39 3.63 15.99
C SER A 448 35.66 5.02 16.54
N ASP A 449 36.93 5.42 16.49
CA ASP A 449 37.43 6.70 16.97
C ASP A 449 38.11 7.42 15.78
N PRO A 450 37.79 8.70 15.52
CA PRO A 450 38.43 9.47 14.45
C PRO A 450 39.95 9.62 14.62
N ASP A 451 40.44 9.58 15.86
CA ASP A 451 41.82 9.89 16.22
C ASP A 451 42.62 8.62 16.62
N LYS A 452 41.93 7.49 16.82
CA LYS A 452 42.55 6.20 17.18
C LYS A 452 42.11 5.06 16.28
N THR A 453 43.08 4.26 15.85
CA THR A 453 42.84 3.08 14.99
C THR A 453 42.84 1.81 15.83
N TYR A 454 41.66 1.34 16.23
CA TYR A 454 41.49 0.07 16.92
C TYR A 454 41.24 -1.06 15.92
N LEU A 455 42.08 -2.11 15.96
CA LEU A 455 41.92 -3.30 15.12
C LEU A 455 41.69 -4.55 15.96
N PHE A 456 40.58 -5.25 15.73
CA PHE A 456 40.21 -6.49 16.41
C PHE A 456 40.59 -7.70 15.55
N VAL A 457 41.89 -7.88 15.34
CA VAL A 457 42.44 -8.98 14.53
C VAL A 457 43.13 -10.07 15.37
N LYS A 458 43.68 -9.75 16.55
CA LYS A 458 44.50 -10.67 17.37
C LYS A 458 43.87 -12.05 17.60
N SER A 459 42.57 -12.09 17.91
CA SER A 459 41.83 -13.33 18.15
C SER A 459 41.16 -13.93 16.89
N ARG A 460 41.24 -13.26 15.73
CA ARG A 460 40.48 -13.58 14.50
C ARG A 460 41.27 -14.43 13.51
N LYS A 461 41.73 -15.60 13.93
CA LYS A 461 42.53 -16.51 13.10
C LYS A 461 41.74 -17.31 12.04
N GLY A 462 40.41 -17.14 11.98
CA GLY A 462 39.52 -17.94 11.13
C GLY A 462 39.74 -17.74 9.63
N PHE A 463 40.04 -16.53 9.18
CA PHE A 463 40.31 -16.25 7.76
C PHE A 463 41.67 -16.83 7.33
N VAL A 464 42.67 -16.83 8.22
CA VAL A 464 43.97 -17.48 7.99
C VAL A 464 43.82 -18.99 7.81
N ARG A 465 43.03 -19.64 8.68
CA ARG A 465 42.71 -21.08 8.53
C ARG A 465 42.06 -21.38 7.18
N ARG A 466 41.17 -20.52 6.71
CA ARG A 466 40.48 -20.67 5.42
C ARG A 466 41.41 -20.42 4.23
N ALA A 467 42.31 -19.45 4.33
CA ALA A 467 43.35 -19.21 3.34
C ALA A 467 44.23 -20.45 3.16
N ILE A 468 44.76 -21.00 4.25
CA ILE A 468 45.60 -22.21 4.22
C ILE A 468 44.81 -23.41 3.67
N LYS A 469 43.57 -23.61 4.11
CA LYS A 469 42.73 -24.72 3.62
C LYS A 469 42.54 -24.69 2.10
N ASN A 470 42.34 -23.51 1.52
CA ASN A 470 42.04 -23.34 0.10
C ASN A 470 43.28 -22.97 -0.74
N GLY A 471 44.48 -22.93 -0.15
CA GLY A 471 45.70 -22.48 -0.83
C GLY A 471 45.67 -21.00 -1.27
N ALA A 472 44.76 -20.19 -0.73
CA ALA A 472 44.57 -18.81 -1.14
C ALA A 472 45.50 -17.87 -0.34
N HIS A 473 46.28 -17.04 -1.03
CA HIS A 473 47.24 -16.14 -0.38
C HIS A 473 46.53 -15.00 0.37
N LEU A 474 47.09 -14.60 1.52
CA LEU A 474 46.53 -13.53 2.35
C LEU A 474 47.07 -12.18 1.90
N VAL A 475 46.21 -11.18 1.79
CA VAL A 475 46.62 -9.81 1.45
C VAL A 475 46.06 -8.84 2.50
N PRO A 476 46.91 -8.20 3.32
CA PRO A 476 46.46 -7.14 4.21
C PRO A 476 46.09 -5.90 3.40
N VAL A 477 44.90 -5.35 3.66
CA VAL A 477 44.42 -4.11 3.06
C VAL A 477 44.10 -3.12 4.17
N PHE A 478 44.76 -1.98 4.14
CA PHE A 478 44.52 -0.90 5.11
C PHE A 478 43.89 0.30 4.42
N SER A 479 42.81 0.84 5.01
CA SER A 479 42.07 1.98 4.48
C SER A 479 42.07 3.17 5.42
N PHE A 480 42.73 4.25 4.98
CA PHE A 480 42.73 5.53 5.69
C PHE A 480 41.42 6.29 5.45
N GLY A 481 40.92 6.96 6.49
CA GLY A 481 39.73 7.82 6.43
C GLY A 481 38.40 7.15 6.81
N GLU A 482 38.33 5.83 6.88
CA GLU A 482 37.09 5.07 7.17
C GLU A 482 36.43 5.43 8.51
N THR A 483 37.21 5.61 9.57
CA THR A 483 36.71 5.93 10.92
C THR A 483 36.19 7.37 11.05
N ARG A 484 36.51 8.24 10.08
CA ARG A 484 36.09 9.65 10.07
C ARG A 484 34.77 9.87 9.33
N VAL A 485 34.27 8.86 8.63
CA VAL A 485 33.02 8.91 7.83
C VAL A 485 31.80 9.17 8.71
N ALA A 486 31.71 8.52 9.88
CA ALA A 486 30.61 8.72 10.80
C ALA A 486 31.06 8.49 12.25
N LYS A 487 30.74 9.44 13.13
CA LYS A 487 30.96 9.29 14.57
C LYS A 487 29.81 8.48 15.18
N LEU A 488 30.08 7.25 15.58
CA LEU A 488 29.13 6.43 16.31
C LEU A 488 29.34 6.60 17.82
N HIS A 489 28.54 7.48 18.44
CA HIS A 489 28.36 7.44 19.89
C HIS A 489 27.39 6.30 20.23
N THR A 490 27.88 5.07 20.29
CA THR A 490 27.09 3.93 20.75
C THR A 490 27.41 3.62 22.21
N GLN A 491 26.59 4.12 23.13
CA GLN A 491 26.37 3.43 24.40
C GLN A 491 25.48 2.22 24.09
N ILE A 492 26.01 0.99 24.17
CA ILE A 492 25.24 -0.23 23.91
C ILE A 492 24.19 -0.37 25.02
N PHE A 493 22.91 -0.57 24.67
CA PHE A 493 21.86 -0.86 25.65
C PHE A 493 22.25 -2.09 26.49
N PRO A 494 22.23 -2.03 27.83
CA PRO A 494 22.56 -3.17 28.67
C PRO A 494 21.61 -4.36 28.40
N TRP A 495 22.18 -5.56 28.51
CA TRP A 495 21.58 -6.85 28.14
C TRP A 495 20.49 -7.35 29.10
N THR A 496 19.43 -6.59 29.33
CA THR A 496 18.31 -7.03 30.18
C THR A 496 16.99 -7.00 29.42
N LYS A 497 16.49 -8.21 29.09
CA LYS A 497 15.22 -8.53 28.40
C LYS A 497 15.04 -7.94 26.99
N LEU A 498 15.55 -8.65 25.98
CA LEU A 498 15.42 -8.27 24.57
C LEU A 498 13.95 -8.22 24.09
N THR A 499 13.49 -7.04 23.65
CA THR A 499 12.21 -6.88 22.94
C THR A 499 12.22 -7.65 21.59
N ARG A 500 11.04 -7.93 21.01
CA ARG A 500 10.96 -8.56 19.66
C ARG A 500 11.73 -7.77 18.60
N PHE A 501 11.70 -6.44 18.67
CA PHE A 501 12.45 -5.55 17.78
C PHE A 501 13.96 -5.76 17.88
N GLN A 502 14.52 -5.80 19.09
CA GLN A 502 15.96 -6.01 19.29
C GLN A 502 16.42 -7.39 18.80
N ARG A 503 15.58 -8.43 18.94
CA ARG A 503 15.88 -9.77 18.39
C ARG A 503 15.90 -9.77 16.86
N LEU A 504 14.93 -9.13 16.22
CA LEU A 504 14.88 -9.02 14.76
C LEU A 504 16.06 -8.20 14.22
N PHE A 505 16.36 -7.07 14.86
CA PHE A 505 17.50 -6.21 14.50
C PHE A 505 18.83 -6.98 14.62
N LYS A 506 19.02 -7.73 15.72
CA LYS A 506 20.20 -8.59 15.92
C LYS A 506 20.32 -9.68 14.84
N TRP A 507 19.21 -10.34 14.50
CA TRP A 507 19.20 -11.36 13.46
C TRP A 507 19.56 -10.78 12.09
N PHE A 508 19.15 -9.53 11.81
CA PHE A 508 19.37 -8.86 10.54
C PHE A 508 20.78 -8.27 10.41
N PHE A 509 21.22 -7.46 11.37
CA PHE A 509 22.48 -6.70 11.32
C PHE A 509 23.66 -7.40 12.00
N SER A 510 23.43 -8.56 12.64
CA SER A 510 24.42 -9.22 13.50
C SER A 510 24.93 -8.32 14.65
N SER A 511 24.22 -7.22 14.94
CA SER A 511 24.57 -6.22 15.95
C SER A 511 23.30 -5.77 16.70
N PRO A 512 23.41 -5.27 17.94
CA PRO A 512 22.29 -4.63 18.62
C PRO A 512 21.94 -3.29 17.96
N PRO A 513 20.68 -2.82 18.08
CA PRO A 513 20.30 -1.50 17.61
C PRO A 513 21.03 -0.42 18.42
N PRO A 514 21.46 0.66 17.76
CA PRO A 514 22.11 1.78 18.43
C PRO A 514 21.15 2.48 19.39
N SER A 515 21.68 3.03 20.49
CA SER A 515 20.92 3.79 21.49
C SER A 515 20.56 5.20 21.03
N SER A 516 21.23 5.73 19.99
CA SER A 516 20.96 7.03 19.42
C SER A 516 20.58 6.91 17.93
N PHE A 517 19.62 7.72 17.49
CA PHE A 517 19.19 7.86 16.08
C PHE A 517 20.25 8.54 15.19
N SER A 518 21.53 8.55 15.59
CA SER A 518 22.62 9.24 14.89
C SER A 518 22.91 8.68 13.49
N PHE A 519 22.38 7.50 13.14
CA PHE A 519 22.41 6.93 11.79
C PHE A 519 21.60 7.72 10.75
N ILE A 520 20.76 8.67 11.20
CA ILE A 520 19.97 9.53 10.32
C ILE A 520 20.81 10.69 9.75
N LYS A 521 21.95 11.05 10.37
CA LYS A 521 22.80 12.11 9.82
C LYS A 521 23.58 11.58 8.61
N PRO A 522 23.60 12.30 7.48
CA PRO A 522 24.36 11.88 6.31
C PRO A 522 25.85 11.76 6.67
N PRO A 523 26.53 10.69 6.23
CA PRO A 523 27.94 10.48 6.56
C PRO A 523 28.80 11.63 6.01
N HIS A 524 29.83 11.99 6.76
CA HIS A 524 30.80 13.01 6.37
C HIS A 524 31.50 12.60 5.07
N ARG A 525 31.75 13.59 4.21
CA ARG A 525 32.53 13.40 2.98
C ARG A 525 34.00 13.56 3.34
N VAL A 526 34.63 12.43 3.65
CA VAL A 526 36.07 12.35 3.93
C VAL A 526 36.75 11.53 2.83
N PRO A 527 37.99 11.88 2.44
CA PRO A 527 38.82 11.04 1.57
C PRO A 527 38.98 9.62 2.14
N ILE A 528 38.83 8.60 1.30
CA ILE A 528 39.05 7.20 1.66
C ILE A 528 40.14 6.61 0.76
N HIS A 529 41.25 6.18 1.35
CA HIS A 529 42.40 5.67 0.62
C HIS A 529 42.74 4.26 1.08
N ALA A 530 42.47 3.26 0.23
CA ALA A 530 42.82 1.87 0.52
C ALA A 530 44.15 1.48 -0.13
N ILE A 531 45.04 0.90 0.66
CA ILE A 531 46.33 0.38 0.23
C ILE A 531 46.28 -1.14 0.31
N VAL A 532 46.53 -1.79 -0.82
CA VAL A 532 46.62 -3.25 -0.93
C VAL A 532 48.07 -3.67 -0.73
N GLY A 533 48.33 -4.39 0.35
CA GLY A 533 49.64 -4.88 0.74
C GLY A 533 50.20 -5.99 -0.17
N ARG A 534 51.37 -6.50 0.22
CA ARG A 534 51.99 -7.65 -0.44
C ARG A 534 51.29 -8.95 -0.04
N PRO A 535 51.21 -9.95 -0.94
CA PRO A 535 50.63 -11.24 -0.59
C PRO A 535 51.56 -12.01 0.35
N ILE A 536 50.95 -12.62 1.36
CA ILE A 536 51.57 -13.60 2.24
C ILE A 536 51.23 -14.96 1.65
N PHE A 537 52.24 -15.61 1.12
CA PHE A 537 52.12 -16.92 0.52
C PHE A 537 51.79 -17.97 1.58
N VAL A 538 50.84 -18.83 1.24
CA VAL A 538 50.43 -19.96 2.08
C VAL A 538 50.43 -21.20 1.22
N GLU A 539 50.83 -22.32 1.80
CA GLU A 539 50.73 -23.64 1.17
C GLU A 539 49.41 -24.28 1.56
N GLN A 540 48.77 -24.96 0.61
CA GLN A 540 47.47 -25.58 0.87
C GLN A 540 47.61 -26.73 1.88
N ASN A 541 46.80 -26.70 2.94
CA ASN A 541 46.71 -27.78 3.92
C ASN A 541 45.30 -27.86 4.50
N ASP A 542 44.62 -29.00 4.34
CA ASP A 542 43.26 -29.24 4.83
C ASP A 542 43.14 -29.22 6.36
N HIS A 543 44.23 -29.53 7.06
CA HIS A 543 44.32 -29.63 8.51
C HIS A 543 45.52 -28.83 9.05
N PRO A 544 45.49 -27.49 8.95
CA PRO A 544 46.61 -26.68 9.39
C PRO A 544 46.75 -26.74 10.92
N SER A 545 47.98 -26.95 11.40
CA SER A 545 48.27 -26.86 12.84
C SER A 545 48.13 -25.42 13.33
N ASP A 546 47.74 -25.24 14.60
CA ASP A 546 47.59 -23.91 15.18
C ASP A 546 48.91 -23.12 15.18
N GLU A 547 50.07 -23.79 15.28
CA GLU A 547 51.39 -23.16 15.17
C GLU A 547 51.62 -22.48 13.80
N VAL A 548 51.23 -23.16 12.71
CA VAL A 548 51.35 -22.61 11.35
C VAL A 548 50.39 -21.43 11.16
N VAL A 549 49.15 -21.59 11.64
CA VAL A 549 48.13 -20.52 11.62
C VAL A 549 48.63 -19.30 12.38
N ASP A 550 49.23 -19.50 13.55
CA ASP A 550 49.71 -18.44 14.43
C ASP A 550 50.91 -17.71 13.83
N ARG A 551 51.84 -18.44 13.23
CA ARG A 551 52.98 -17.85 12.51
C ARG A 551 52.52 -16.97 11.33
N ILE A 552 51.63 -17.49 10.49
CA ILE A 552 51.11 -16.74 9.33
C ILE A 552 50.27 -15.54 9.79
N HIS A 553 49.49 -15.71 10.86
CA HIS A 553 48.70 -14.63 11.44
C HIS A 553 49.59 -13.53 12.06
N ALA A 554 50.70 -13.90 12.70
CA ALA A 554 51.68 -12.93 13.20
C ALA A 554 52.30 -12.13 12.05
N GLN A 555 52.74 -12.82 10.99
CA GLN A 555 53.24 -12.17 9.76
C GLN A 555 52.19 -11.21 9.17
N TYR A 556 50.91 -11.61 9.17
CA TYR A 556 49.81 -10.77 8.69
C TYR A 556 49.62 -9.50 9.53
N ILE A 557 49.74 -9.59 10.86
CA ILE A 557 49.68 -8.44 11.75
C ILE A 557 50.87 -7.51 11.51
N ASP A 558 52.08 -8.06 11.39
CA ASP A 558 53.30 -7.29 11.16
C ASP A 558 53.27 -6.55 9.81
N ASP A 559 52.79 -7.20 8.75
CA ASP A 559 52.62 -6.58 7.44
C ASP A 559 51.53 -5.50 7.46
N LEU A 560 50.44 -5.70 8.21
CA LEU A 560 49.38 -4.70 8.38
C LEU A 560 49.87 -3.47 9.15
N GLU A 561 50.63 -3.67 10.22
CA GLU A 561 51.27 -2.58 10.98
C GLU A 561 52.25 -1.81 10.11
N ARG A 562 53.06 -2.51 9.31
CA ARG A 562 54.00 -1.89 8.36
C ARG A 562 53.30 -1.01 7.34
N ILE A 563 52.22 -1.50 6.70
CA ILE A 563 51.43 -0.70 5.75
C ILE A 563 50.94 0.58 6.40
N TYR A 564 50.47 0.52 7.65
CA TYR A 564 50.03 1.69 8.37
C TYR A 564 51.18 2.65 8.67
N GLU A 565 52.25 2.17 9.31
CA GLU A 565 53.38 3.01 9.74
C GLU A 565 54.09 3.69 8.56
N ASP A 566 54.28 2.97 7.45
CA ASP A 566 54.92 3.51 6.24
C ASP A 566 54.09 4.62 5.57
N ASN A 567 52.78 4.65 5.80
CA ASN A 567 51.85 5.52 5.07
C ASN A 567 51.14 6.56 5.95
N LYS A 568 51.13 6.42 7.28
CA LYS A 568 50.34 7.26 8.18
C LYS A 568 50.62 8.76 8.01
N ALA A 569 51.89 9.12 7.82
CA ALA A 569 52.30 10.50 7.57
C ALA A 569 51.73 11.07 6.26
N ARG A 570 51.67 10.26 5.20
CA ARG A 570 51.14 10.65 3.87
C ARG A 570 49.64 10.99 3.92
N PHE A 571 48.90 10.38 4.84
CA PHE A 571 47.47 10.59 5.01
C PHE A 571 47.11 11.47 6.21
N GLY A 572 48.08 12.24 6.72
CA GLY A 572 47.86 13.26 7.75
C GLY A 572 47.57 12.71 9.14
N VAL A 573 48.03 11.50 9.43
CA VAL A 573 47.97 10.90 10.78
C VAL A 573 49.22 11.31 11.56
N GLU A 574 49.04 11.77 12.79
CA GLU A 574 50.15 12.18 13.66
C GLU A 574 51.13 11.02 13.91
N SER A 575 52.43 11.33 14.02
CA SER A 575 53.49 10.34 14.23
C SER A 575 53.34 9.56 15.55
N SER A 576 52.73 10.19 16.56
CA SER A 576 52.37 9.63 17.86
C SER A 576 51.30 8.54 17.77
N ASN A 577 50.44 8.58 16.75
CA ASN A 577 49.36 7.62 16.60
C ASN A 577 49.88 6.29 16.06
N ARG A 578 49.43 5.21 16.70
CA ARG A 578 49.74 3.82 16.35
C ARG A 578 48.46 3.01 16.22
N ILE A 579 48.53 1.89 15.52
CA ILE A 579 47.46 0.89 15.58
C ILE A 579 47.38 0.32 16.99
N ILE A 580 46.17 0.22 17.52
CA ILE A 580 45.89 -0.45 18.78
C ILE A 580 45.25 -1.80 18.45
N PHE A 581 46.06 -2.86 18.50
CA PHE A 581 45.59 -4.22 18.30
C PHE A 581 44.88 -4.74 19.56
N VAL A 582 43.58 -4.97 19.46
CA VAL A 582 42.69 -5.40 20.55
C VAL A 582 42.37 -6.90 20.44
N GLU A 583 42.18 -7.56 21.59
CA GLU A 583 41.81 -8.98 21.70
C GLU A 583 40.31 -9.28 21.48
#